data_AF-A0A1G7SJL9-F1
#
_entry.id   AF-A0A1G7SJL9-F1
#
_cell.length_a   1.000
_cell.length_b   1.000
_cell.length_c   1.000
_cell.angle_alpha   90.00
_cell.angle_beta   90.00
_cell.angle_gamma   90.00
#
_symmetry.space_group_name_H-M   'P 1'
#
loop_
_entity.id
_entity.type
_entity.pdbx_description
1 polymer ?
#
loop_
_entity_poly.entity_id
_entity_poly.type
_entity_poly.pdbx_seq_one_letter_code
_entity_poly.pdbx_strand_id
1 'polypeptide(L)'
;MSVSGKDAGCAVFIDRQLAGEYGTFSRLYMQGPFEKGTPMQGDQSQFVPRDRYRLGLAGLEAYCQKQFQKGFAALAPEEQDKVLVGLEKGEIALDGIDAKLFFQQILGNTMEGFFADPVYGGNRDMVSWKMIGFPGARYDYREYIGLHNQKLDLVPLSIIGSSAWTKKG
;
A
#
# COMPACT_ATOMS: atom_id res chain seq x y z
N MET A 1 2.59 -16.34 12.78
CA MET A 1 2.33 -14.92 13.10
C MET A 1 2.54 -14.10 11.85
N SER A 2 1.59 -13.25 11.48
CA SER A 2 1.73 -12.33 10.34
C SER A 2 2.79 -11.27 10.66
N VAL A 3 3.60 -10.92 9.67
CA VAL A 3 4.64 -9.89 9.76
C VAL A 3 4.00 -8.49 9.67
N SER A 4 4.56 -7.50 10.35
CA SER A 4 4.05 -6.13 10.27
C SER A 4 4.29 -5.53 8.87
N GLY A 5 3.45 -4.58 8.45
CA GLY A 5 3.67 -3.85 7.18
C GLY A 5 5.01 -3.11 7.14
N LYS A 6 5.49 -2.64 8.31
CA LYS A 6 6.82 -2.05 8.47
C LYS A 6 7.92 -3.06 8.12
N ASP A 7 7.85 -4.25 8.70
CA ASP A 7 8.86 -5.30 8.50
C ASP A 7 8.80 -5.90 7.08
N ALA A 8 7.62 -5.90 6.47
CA ALA A 8 7.42 -6.25 5.07
C ALA A 8 7.92 -5.19 4.08
N GLY A 9 8.26 -3.97 4.54
CA GLY A 9 8.80 -2.90 3.68
C GLY A 9 7.73 -2.04 2.99
N CYS A 10 6.46 -2.08 3.43
CA CYS A 10 5.38 -1.32 2.79
C CYS A 10 5.68 0.20 2.73
N ALA A 11 6.31 0.77 3.76
CA ALA A 11 6.67 2.19 3.74
C ALA A 11 7.69 2.53 2.63
N VAL A 12 8.66 1.65 2.36
CA VAL A 12 9.65 1.83 1.29
C VAL A 12 8.97 1.72 -0.08
N PHE A 13 8.05 0.77 -0.23
CA PHE A 13 7.23 0.68 -1.44
C PHE A 13 6.45 1.98 -1.68
N ILE A 14 5.72 2.47 -0.68
CA ILE A 14 4.91 3.69 -0.79
C ILE A 14 5.79 4.87 -1.17
N ASP A 15 6.92 5.07 -0.50
CA ASP A 15 7.84 6.17 -0.81
C ASP A 15 8.32 6.14 -2.28
N ARG A 16 8.71 4.97 -2.78
CA ARG A 16 9.09 4.77 -4.19
C ARG A 16 7.95 5.06 -5.16
N GLN A 17 6.73 4.59 -4.86
CA GLN A 17 5.57 4.86 -5.70
C GLN A 17 5.25 6.36 -5.73
N LEU A 18 5.31 7.03 -4.57
CA LEU A 18 5.08 8.47 -4.48
C LEU A 18 6.19 9.28 -5.14
N ALA A 19 7.43 8.79 -5.19
CA ALA A 19 8.53 9.42 -5.91
C ALA A 19 8.42 9.24 -7.44
N GLY A 20 7.79 8.15 -7.89
CA GLY A 20 7.64 7.80 -9.31
C GLY A 20 6.42 8.42 -10.02
N GLU A 21 6.14 7.86 -11.20
CA GLU A 21 5.05 8.30 -12.10
C GLU A 21 3.66 8.20 -11.48
N TYR A 22 3.43 7.20 -10.62
CA TYR A 22 2.20 7.10 -9.82
C TYR A 22 2.02 8.35 -8.97
N GLY A 23 3.06 8.74 -8.22
CA GLY A 23 3.02 9.88 -7.31
C GLY A 23 2.67 11.22 -7.96
N THR A 24 3.06 11.40 -9.23
CA THR A 24 2.83 12.62 -10.00
C THR A 24 1.69 12.50 -11.01
N PHE A 25 1.06 11.33 -11.13
CA PHE A 25 0.13 11.01 -12.22
C PHE A 25 0.67 11.42 -13.61
N SER A 26 1.95 11.16 -13.89
CA SER A 26 2.60 11.65 -15.13
C SER A 26 1.98 11.11 -16.42
N ARG A 27 1.20 10.03 -16.33
CA ARG A 27 0.51 9.36 -17.44
C ARG A 27 -0.98 9.67 -17.50
N LEU A 28 -1.51 10.49 -16.59
CA LEU A 28 -2.93 10.85 -16.56
C LEU A 28 -3.15 12.30 -16.99
N TYR A 29 -4.33 12.58 -17.54
CA TYR A 29 -4.76 13.93 -17.83
C TYR A 29 -5.16 14.64 -16.53
N MET A 30 -4.41 15.68 -16.15
CA MET A 30 -4.57 16.45 -14.91
C MET A 30 -4.83 17.94 -15.18
N GLN A 31 -5.53 18.25 -16.27
CA GLN A 31 -5.99 19.60 -16.55
C GLN A 31 -7.47 19.71 -16.18
N GLY A 32 -7.85 20.86 -15.64
CA GLY A 32 -9.24 21.10 -15.24
C GLY A 32 -10.22 21.13 -16.41
N PRO A 33 -11.53 21.25 -16.12
CA PRO A 33 -12.11 21.46 -14.79
C PRO A 33 -12.17 20.18 -13.94
N PHE A 34 -11.95 20.32 -12.62
CA PHE A 34 -12.05 19.23 -11.65
C PHE A 34 -13.42 19.29 -10.96
N GLU A 35 -14.42 18.69 -11.59
CA GLU A 35 -15.79 18.67 -11.09
C GLU A 35 -16.06 17.43 -10.22
N LYS A 36 -17.07 17.52 -9.36
CA LYS A 36 -17.49 16.36 -8.57
C LYS A 36 -18.12 15.31 -9.50
N GLY A 37 -17.42 14.20 -9.69
CA GLY A 37 -17.90 13.08 -10.47
C GLY A 37 -19.03 12.29 -9.81
N THR A 38 -19.73 11.51 -10.63
CA THR A 38 -20.58 10.40 -10.20
C THR A 38 -19.75 9.21 -9.74
N PRO A 39 -20.30 8.27 -8.94
CA PRO A 39 -19.55 7.09 -8.50
C PRO A 39 -18.93 6.23 -9.63
N MET A 40 -19.50 6.28 -10.84
CA MET A 40 -19.05 5.50 -12.00
C MET A 40 -17.90 6.18 -12.76
N GLN A 41 -17.59 7.44 -12.47
CA GLN A 41 -16.54 8.20 -13.16
C GLN A 41 -15.16 8.07 -12.48
N GLY A 42 -15.09 7.33 -11.38
CA GLY A 42 -13.86 7.19 -10.62
C GLY A 42 -13.43 8.51 -9.97
N ASP A 43 -12.13 8.63 -9.77
CA ASP A 43 -11.52 9.75 -9.06
C ASP A 43 -11.35 10.98 -9.96
N GLN A 44 -11.95 12.10 -9.54
CA GLN A 44 -11.94 13.39 -10.24
C GLN A 44 -11.14 14.46 -9.47
N SER A 45 -10.34 14.07 -8.49
CA SER A 45 -9.59 15.02 -7.67
C SER A 45 -8.48 15.71 -8.45
N GLN A 46 -8.32 17.01 -8.21
CA GLN A 46 -7.18 17.79 -8.72
C GLN A 46 -5.83 17.36 -8.12
N PHE A 47 -5.86 16.66 -6.98
CA PHE A 47 -4.65 16.28 -6.27
C PHE A 47 -4.06 14.99 -6.84
N VAL A 48 -2.77 15.03 -7.15
CA VAL A 48 -1.99 13.82 -7.43
C VAL A 48 -1.73 13.04 -6.13
N PRO A 49 -1.39 11.74 -6.18
CA PRO A 49 -1.20 10.91 -5.00
C PRO A 49 -0.24 11.50 -3.97
N ARG A 50 0.88 12.06 -4.41
CA ARG A 50 1.87 12.65 -3.51
C ARG A 50 1.29 13.82 -2.70
N ASP A 51 0.44 14.64 -3.32
CA ASP A 51 -0.15 15.79 -2.64
C ASP A 51 -1.24 15.35 -1.66
N ARG A 52 -2.00 14.30 -2.00
CA ARG A 52 -2.97 13.70 -1.09
C ARG A 52 -2.32 13.16 0.18
N TYR A 53 -1.16 12.50 0.06
CA TYR A 53 -0.41 12.06 1.23
C TYR A 53 0.03 13.25 2.09
N ARG A 54 0.53 14.33 1.49
CA ARG A 54 0.96 15.52 2.26
C ARG A 54 -0.21 16.17 2.99
N LEU A 55 -1.31 16.40 2.28
CA LEU A 55 -2.52 17.01 2.86
C LEU A 55 -3.11 16.11 3.95
N GLY A 56 -3.26 14.82 3.68
CA GLY A 56 -3.85 13.87 4.61
C GLY A 56 -3.02 13.65 5.85
N LEU A 57 -1.68 13.55 5.74
CA LEU A 57 -0.80 13.42 6.91
C LEU A 57 -0.81 14.70 7.75
N ALA A 58 -0.79 15.88 7.14
CA ALA A 58 -0.90 17.14 7.86
C ALA A 58 -2.27 17.29 8.56
N GLY A 59 -3.36 16.94 7.87
CA GLY A 59 -4.71 16.96 8.43
C GLY A 59 -4.87 15.96 9.57
N LEU A 60 -4.33 14.74 9.43
CA LEU A 60 -4.34 13.72 10.47
C LEU A 60 -3.60 14.20 11.72
N GLU A 61 -2.41 14.77 11.56
CA GLU A 61 -1.63 15.30 12.67
C GLU A 61 -2.37 16.43 13.39
N ALA A 62 -2.97 17.36 12.64
CA ALA A 62 -3.78 18.44 13.20
C ALA A 62 -5.02 17.92 13.95
N TYR A 63 -5.72 16.94 13.38
CA TYR A 63 -6.85 16.28 14.04
C TYR A 63 -6.42 15.63 15.36
N CYS A 64 -5.34 14.84 15.32
CA CYS A 64 -4.84 14.17 16.51
C CYS A 64 -4.38 15.16 17.59
N GLN A 65 -3.69 16.24 17.19
CA GLN A 65 -3.27 17.28 18.12
C GLN A 65 -4.48 17.97 18.77
N LYS A 66 -5.54 18.25 18.00
CA LYS A 66 -6.76 18.89 18.53
C LYS A 66 -7.51 17.97 19.50
N GLN A 67 -7.68 16.70 19.14
CA GLN A 67 -8.51 15.75 19.87
C GLN A 67 -7.79 15.10 21.07
N PHE A 68 -6.48 14.86 20.96
CA PHE A 68 -5.71 14.09 21.93
C PHE A 68 -4.49 14.84 22.49
N GLN A 69 -4.19 16.06 22.00
CA GLN A 69 -3.00 16.83 22.36
C GLN A 69 -1.67 16.11 22.07
N LYS A 70 -1.70 15.18 21.09
CA LYS A 70 -0.56 14.37 20.65
C LYS A 70 -0.66 14.13 19.15
N GLY A 71 0.48 13.90 18.50
CA GLY A 71 0.54 13.38 17.14
C GLY A 71 0.07 11.93 17.03
N PHE A 72 -0.33 11.51 15.82
CA PHE A 72 -0.90 10.16 15.59
C PHE A 72 0.04 9.04 16.06
N ALA A 73 1.33 9.15 15.76
CA ALA A 73 2.33 8.15 16.13
C ALA A 73 2.57 8.02 17.64
N ALA A 74 2.15 9.01 18.44
CA ALA A 74 2.29 9.03 19.89
C ALA A 74 1.01 8.60 20.64
N LEU A 75 -0.07 8.28 19.91
CA LEU A 75 -1.30 7.73 20.48
C LEU A 75 -1.11 6.27 20.91
N ALA A 76 -1.96 5.82 21.84
CA ALA A 76 -2.03 4.40 22.17
C ALA A 76 -2.56 3.59 20.97
N PRO A 77 -2.22 2.29 20.83
CA PRO A 77 -2.68 1.47 19.69
C PRO A 77 -4.20 1.50 19.50
N GLU A 78 -4.97 1.44 20.59
CA GLU A 78 -6.44 1.45 20.53
C GLU A 78 -6.99 2.81 20.08
N GLU A 79 -6.27 3.90 20.33
CA GLU A 79 -6.62 5.24 19.86
C GLU A 79 -6.26 5.40 18.38
N GLN A 80 -5.11 4.87 17.95
CA GLN A 80 -4.73 4.84 16.53
C GLN A 80 -5.79 4.10 15.70
N ASP A 81 -6.23 2.92 16.17
CA ASP A 81 -7.27 2.14 15.50
C ASP A 81 -8.59 2.91 15.41
N LYS A 82 -9.02 3.58 16.50
CA LYS A 82 -10.24 4.41 16.47
C LYS A 82 -10.15 5.54 15.46
N VAL A 83 -9.00 6.22 15.37
CA VAL A 83 -8.80 7.29 14.39
C VAL A 83 -8.86 6.71 12.97
N LEU A 84 -8.16 5.61 12.70
CA LEU A 84 -8.17 4.96 11.39
C LEU A 84 -9.57 4.51 10.96
N VAL A 85 -10.34 3.89 11.87
CA VAL A 85 -11.74 3.50 11.63
C VAL A 85 -12.62 4.72 11.38
N GLY A 86 -12.41 5.82 12.11
CA GLY A 86 -13.13 7.07 11.90
C GLY A 86 -12.86 7.68 10.52
N LEU A 87 -11.62 7.61 10.02
CA LEU A 87 -11.27 8.03 8.66
C LEU A 87 -11.92 7.12 7.61
N GLU A 88 -11.86 5.79 7.79
CA GLU A 88 -12.46 4.80 6.89
C GLU A 88 -13.96 5.03 6.69
N LYS A 89 -14.67 5.31 7.78
CA LYS A 89 -16.12 5.56 7.76
C LYS A 89 -16.49 6.97 7.31
N GLY A 90 -15.53 7.90 7.24
CA GLY A 90 -15.78 9.31 6.98
C GLY A 90 -16.43 10.06 8.15
N GLU A 91 -16.27 9.54 9.38
CA GLU A 91 -16.75 10.18 10.62
C GLU A 91 -15.81 11.29 11.09
N ILE A 92 -14.54 11.22 10.69
CA ILE A 92 -13.53 12.25 10.94
C ILE A 92 -13.37 13.11 9.68
N ALA A 93 -13.47 14.43 9.86
CA ALA A 93 -13.14 15.40 8.81
C ALA A 93 -11.67 15.81 8.92
N LEU A 94 -10.96 15.81 7.80
CA LEU A 94 -9.63 16.37 7.67
C LEU A 94 -9.69 17.67 6.86
N ASP A 95 -8.85 18.63 7.22
CA ASP A 95 -8.76 19.88 6.48
C ASP A 95 -8.01 19.65 5.16
N GLY A 96 -8.60 20.11 4.05
CA GLY A 96 -7.96 20.11 2.72
C GLY A 96 -8.07 18.81 1.91
N ILE A 97 -8.52 17.70 2.51
CA ILE A 97 -8.74 16.44 1.78
C ILE A 97 -9.88 15.63 2.38
N ASP A 98 -10.60 14.89 1.52
CA ASP A 98 -11.56 13.89 1.97
C ASP A 98 -10.86 12.77 2.76
N ALA A 99 -11.30 12.56 4.00
CA ALA A 99 -10.69 11.62 4.93
C ALA A 99 -10.75 10.17 4.42
N LYS A 100 -11.87 9.80 3.79
CA LYS A 100 -12.08 8.45 3.29
C LYS A 100 -11.21 8.17 2.08
N LEU A 101 -11.10 9.11 1.15
CA LEU A 101 -10.18 9.04 0.01
C LEU A 101 -8.73 8.85 0.48
N PHE A 102 -8.29 9.64 1.45
CA PHE A 102 -6.95 9.53 2.02
C PHE A 102 -6.71 8.15 2.66
N PHE A 103 -7.63 7.69 3.50
CA PHE A 103 -7.54 6.36 4.13
C PHE A 103 -7.49 5.23 3.09
N GLN A 104 -8.39 5.26 2.11
CA GLN A 104 -8.44 4.26 1.03
C GLN A 104 -7.14 4.21 0.24
N GLN A 105 -6.51 5.36 0.00
CA GLN A 105 -5.21 5.41 -0.68
C GLN A 105 -4.08 4.80 0.16
N ILE A 106 -4.02 5.08 1.48
CA ILE A 106 -3.03 4.44 2.36
C ILE A 106 -3.24 2.93 2.40
N LEU A 107 -4.49 2.49 2.57
CA LEU A 107 -4.83 1.07 2.62
C LEU A 107 -4.47 0.36 1.32
N GLY A 108 -4.86 0.94 0.18
CA GLY A 108 -4.53 0.44 -1.16
C GLY A 108 -3.03 0.26 -1.34
N ASN A 109 -2.26 1.32 -1.13
CA ASN A 109 -0.80 1.27 -1.33
C ASN A 109 -0.11 0.37 -0.29
N THR A 110 -0.68 0.20 0.90
CA THR A 110 -0.17 -0.75 1.91
C THR A 110 -0.40 -2.19 1.45
N MET A 111 -1.60 -2.51 0.94
CA MET A 111 -1.89 -3.82 0.36
C MET A 111 -1.00 -4.12 -0.85
N GLU A 112 -0.83 -3.16 -1.76
CA GLU A 112 0.09 -3.28 -2.88
C GLU A 112 1.52 -3.52 -2.39
N GLY A 113 2.02 -2.70 -1.46
CA GLY A 113 3.35 -2.89 -0.88
C GLY A 113 3.50 -4.21 -0.14
N PHE A 114 2.42 -4.77 0.41
CA PHE A 114 2.48 -6.04 1.13
C PHE A 114 2.47 -7.23 0.19
N PHE A 115 1.76 -7.17 -0.95
CA PHE A 115 1.55 -8.33 -1.83
C PHE A 115 2.25 -8.25 -3.19
N ALA A 116 2.76 -7.09 -3.60
CA ALA A 116 3.50 -6.95 -4.84
C ALA A 116 4.83 -7.70 -4.81
N ASP A 117 5.48 -7.77 -5.97
CA ASP A 117 6.83 -8.32 -6.07
C ASP A 117 7.82 -7.49 -5.22
N PRO A 118 8.73 -8.13 -4.46
CA PRO A 118 9.70 -7.43 -3.62
C PRO A 118 10.63 -6.46 -4.36
N VAL A 119 10.78 -6.59 -5.68
CA VAL A 119 11.56 -5.65 -6.50
C VAL A 119 11.08 -4.20 -6.33
N TYR A 120 9.80 -4.00 -6.03
CA TYR A 120 9.22 -2.67 -5.81
C TYR A 120 9.52 -2.08 -4.42
N GLY A 121 10.20 -2.83 -3.54
CA GLY A 121 10.64 -2.38 -2.21
C GLY A 121 9.73 -2.81 -1.06
N GLY A 122 8.55 -3.37 -1.37
CA GLY A 122 7.64 -4.00 -0.42
C GLY A 122 7.86 -5.51 -0.32
N ASN A 123 6.92 -6.24 0.29
CA ASN A 123 6.88 -7.70 0.42
C ASN A 123 8.27 -8.34 0.63
N ARG A 124 9.09 -7.74 1.51
CA ARG A 124 10.49 -8.11 1.70
C ARG A 124 10.60 -9.59 2.01
N ASP A 125 11.58 -10.27 1.40
CA ASP A 125 11.77 -11.72 1.50
C ASP A 125 10.54 -12.55 1.10
N MET A 126 9.61 -11.95 0.34
CA MET A 126 8.37 -12.56 -0.12
C MET A 126 7.52 -13.10 1.05
N VAL A 127 7.58 -12.41 2.20
CA VAL A 127 6.89 -12.81 3.44
C VAL A 127 5.40 -13.04 3.24
N SER A 128 4.73 -12.20 2.48
CA SER A 128 3.30 -12.30 2.23
C SER A 128 2.98 -13.44 1.27
N TRP A 129 3.85 -13.68 0.29
CA TRP A 129 3.72 -14.82 -0.62
C TRP A 129 3.91 -16.15 0.11
N LYS A 130 4.92 -16.24 0.99
CA LYS A 130 5.12 -17.39 1.88
C LYS A 130 3.89 -17.61 2.78
N MET A 131 3.30 -16.53 3.30
CA MET A 131 2.11 -16.58 4.15
C MET A 131 0.90 -17.18 3.42
N ILE A 132 0.65 -16.77 2.17
CA ILE A 132 -0.52 -17.24 1.41
C ILE A 132 -0.23 -18.48 0.55
N GLY A 133 1.01 -19.00 0.58
CA GLY A 133 1.44 -20.10 -0.28
C GLY A 133 1.56 -19.74 -1.76
N PHE A 134 1.70 -18.46 -2.09
CA PHE A 134 1.90 -18.02 -3.48
C PHE A 134 3.33 -18.35 -3.93
N PRO A 135 3.52 -19.18 -4.96
CA PRO A 135 4.84 -19.62 -5.44
C PRO A 135 5.68 -18.55 -6.15
N GLY A 136 5.16 -17.32 -6.30
CA GLY A 136 5.82 -16.22 -6.98
C GLY A 136 5.71 -16.28 -8.51
N ALA A 137 6.49 -15.44 -9.19
CA ALA A 137 6.52 -15.30 -10.64
C ALA A 137 7.30 -16.44 -11.34
N ARG A 138 6.95 -17.69 -11.03
CA ARG A 138 7.55 -18.84 -11.73
C ARG A 138 7.11 -18.90 -13.18
N TYR A 139 8.10 -19.16 -14.03
CA TYR A 139 7.89 -19.30 -15.47
C TYR A 139 7.17 -20.60 -15.86
N ASP A 140 7.43 -21.71 -15.17
CA ASP A 140 6.96 -23.03 -15.59
C ASP A 140 6.40 -23.85 -14.42
N TYR A 141 5.22 -24.42 -14.64
CA TYR A 141 4.53 -25.32 -13.71
C TYR A 141 4.33 -26.74 -14.26
N ARG A 142 4.83 -27.07 -15.46
CA ARG A 142 4.55 -28.33 -16.16
C ARG A 142 4.84 -29.57 -15.31
N GLU A 143 5.94 -29.56 -14.55
CA GLU A 143 6.33 -30.67 -13.67
C GLU A 143 5.35 -30.89 -12.50
N TYR A 144 4.54 -29.89 -12.15
CA TYR A 144 3.62 -29.93 -11.02
C TYR A 144 2.16 -30.19 -11.42
N ILE A 145 1.85 -30.20 -12.73
CA ILE A 145 0.45 -30.32 -13.23
C ILE A 145 -0.23 -31.60 -12.73
N GLY A 146 0.49 -32.71 -12.64
CA GLY A 146 -0.05 -34.00 -12.18
C GLY A 146 -0.17 -34.13 -10.65
N LEU A 147 0.34 -33.17 -9.88
CA LEU A 147 0.40 -33.24 -8.42
C LEU A 147 -0.89 -32.67 -7.80
N HIS A 148 -2.02 -33.33 -8.06
CA HIS A 148 -3.32 -32.93 -7.55
C HIS A 148 -3.42 -33.11 -6.03
N ASN A 149 -4.03 -32.15 -5.34
CA ASN A 149 -4.26 -32.16 -3.90
C ASN A 149 -2.98 -32.34 -3.05
N GLN A 150 -1.82 -32.03 -3.62
CA GLN A 150 -0.53 -32.08 -2.93
C GLN A 150 -0.01 -30.67 -2.66
N LYS A 151 0.61 -30.49 -1.51
CA LYS A 151 1.32 -29.26 -1.18
C LYS A 151 2.66 -29.26 -1.91
N LEU A 152 2.87 -28.27 -2.77
CA LEU A 152 4.06 -28.22 -3.63
C LEU A 152 5.31 -27.65 -2.93
N ASP A 153 5.16 -27.05 -1.74
CA ASP A 153 6.23 -26.47 -0.91
C ASP A 153 7.27 -25.62 -1.68
N LEU A 154 6.77 -24.89 -2.67
CA LEU A 154 7.54 -24.08 -3.60
C LEU A 154 8.07 -22.79 -2.95
N VAL A 155 9.40 -22.62 -2.91
CA VAL A 155 10.06 -21.40 -2.37
C VAL A 155 9.82 -20.19 -3.29
N PRO A 156 9.05 -19.16 -2.90
CA PRO A 156 8.62 -18.11 -3.83
C PRO A 156 9.78 -17.45 -4.60
N LEU A 157 9.51 -17.08 -5.86
CA LEU A 157 10.46 -16.42 -6.75
C LEU A 157 9.94 -15.05 -7.19
N SER A 158 10.77 -14.02 -7.08
CA SER A 158 10.52 -12.70 -7.66
C SER A 158 10.70 -12.74 -9.18
N ILE A 159 10.16 -11.75 -9.89
CA ILE A 159 10.33 -11.53 -11.33
C ILE A 159 11.82 -11.45 -11.71
N ILE A 160 12.66 -10.91 -10.83
CA ILE A 160 14.12 -10.85 -11.05
C ILE A 160 14.85 -12.13 -10.59
N GLY A 161 14.11 -13.20 -10.27
CA GLY A 161 14.64 -14.45 -9.73
C GLY A 161 14.73 -14.44 -8.20
N SER A 162 15.59 -15.29 -7.64
CA SER A 162 15.88 -15.32 -6.20
C SER A 162 17.31 -14.90 -5.92
N SER A 163 17.56 -14.27 -4.77
CA SER A 163 18.92 -13.93 -4.31
C SER A 163 19.84 -15.16 -4.18
N ALA A 164 19.28 -16.38 -4.09
CA ALA A 164 20.04 -17.62 -4.14
C ALA A 164 20.61 -17.95 -5.55
N TRP A 165 20.10 -17.30 -6.59
CA TRP A 165 20.48 -17.51 -7.99
C TRP A 165 21.62 -16.58 -8.41
N THR A 166 21.84 -15.50 -7.65
CA THR A 166 23.02 -14.63 -7.75
C THR A 166 24.17 -15.21 -6.92
N LYS A 167 24.65 -16.41 -7.27
CA LYS A 167 25.98 -16.83 -6.83
C LYS A 167 27.01 -15.94 -7.54
N LYS A 168 27.76 -15.14 -6.78
CA LYS A 168 29.02 -14.54 -7.27
C LYS A 168 29.92 -15.70 -7.70
N GLY A 169 30.15 -15.80 -9.01
CA GLY A 169 31.33 -16.48 -9.56
C GLY A 169 32.58 -15.66 -9.29
#